data_AF-A0AA36MIH2-F1
#
_entry.id   AF-A0AA36MIH2-F1
#
_cell.length_a   1.000
_cell.length_b   1.000
_cell.length_c   1.000
_cell.angle_alpha   90.00
_cell.angle_beta   90.00
_cell.angle_gamma   90.00
#
_symmetry.space_group_name_H-M   'P 1'
#
loop_
_entity.id
_entity.type
_entity.pdbx_description
1 polymer ?
#
loop_
_entity_poly.entity_id
_entity_poly.type
_entity_poly.pdbx_seq_one_letter_code
_entity_poly.pdbx_strand_id
1 'polypeptide(L)'
;MASVPPPLNVPPGWTALQIGGHLHTLRILFCVYGGIQLALSVVLLMAALGGYISESRTPTVGMSPVLLAAILAVAALAIGALGMLSLTAANRLGQRCQRTLCLVAAGAACLGGALGIALGVYALIVLLRADVAASFSEPGGAAILDAIGDGRLPADVVGVFSDRPGAAALQRVAPGLRWAHAPKEFSDRAAYEQALGDAVQASAPDWIVCAGYMRILGAAFVQRFEGRLVNIHPSLLPLHKGLDTHARALEAGDAEHGASVHLVVPELDAGAVLAQVRVPVGSGDDAQALAERVLAVEHPLLIATLQLLCAGRLTEREGQPQLDGHPLFSPLALDSAGNLNR
;
A
#
# COMPACT_ATOMS: atom_id res chain seq x y z
N MET A 1 3.84 32.19 46.02
CA MET A 1 3.83 30.82 45.48
C MET A 1 2.84 30.79 44.33
N ALA A 2 3.30 30.99 43.10
CA ALA A 2 2.43 30.87 41.92
C ALA A 2 2.32 29.38 41.59
N SER A 3 1.12 28.81 41.75
CA SER A 3 0.83 27.43 41.35
C SER A 3 1.00 27.31 39.83
N VAL A 4 2.00 26.54 39.41
CA VAL A 4 2.12 26.10 38.01
C VAL A 4 0.81 25.40 37.65
N PRO A 5 0.08 25.83 36.60
CA PRO A 5 -1.11 25.11 36.16
C PRO A 5 -0.71 23.68 35.80
N PRO A 6 -1.52 22.66 36.13
CA PRO A 6 -1.21 21.28 35.79
C PRO A 6 -0.97 21.19 34.27
N PRO A 7 0.00 20.37 33.82
CA PRO A 7 0.21 20.17 32.40
C PRO A 7 -1.11 19.77 31.76
N LEU A 8 -1.44 20.40 30.62
CA LEU A 8 -2.54 19.94 29.77
C LEU A 8 -2.30 18.45 29.52
N ASN A 9 -3.14 17.61 30.12
CA ASN A 9 -3.18 16.19 29.82
C ASN A 9 -3.48 16.06 28.33
N VAL A 10 -2.44 16.04 27.50
CA VAL A 10 -2.54 15.48 26.16
C VAL A 10 -2.82 14.00 26.42
N PRO A 11 -4.02 13.48 26.10
CA PRO A 11 -4.31 12.08 26.36
C PRO A 11 -3.27 11.23 25.63
N PRO A 12 -2.70 10.19 26.29
CA PRO A 12 -1.77 9.30 25.62
C PRO A 12 -2.46 8.73 24.37
N GLY A 13 -1.73 8.70 23.25
CA GLY A 13 -2.20 8.13 21.99
C GLY A 13 -2.71 6.69 22.16
N TRP A 14 -3.44 6.19 21.18
CA TRP A 14 -3.92 4.80 21.25
C TRP A 14 -2.74 3.84 21.21
N THR A 15 -2.76 2.84 22.10
CA THR A 15 -1.80 1.73 22.04
C THR A 15 -2.00 0.90 20.77
N ALA A 16 -0.96 0.17 20.34
CA ALA A 16 -1.05 -0.72 19.18
C ALA A 16 -2.20 -1.73 19.27
N LEU A 17 -2.48 -2.25 20.48
CA LEU A 17 -3.60 -3.15 20.72
C LEU A 17 -4.96 -2.46 20.52
N GLN A 18 -5.11 -1.23 21.01
CA GLN A 18 -6.32 -0.44 20.82
C GLN A 18 -6.54 -0.08 19.35
N ILE A 19 -5.48 0.32 18.63
CA ILE A 19 -5.54 0.57 17.18
C ILE A 19 -6.02 -0.69 16.45
N GLY A 20 -5.41 -1.84 16.75
CA GLY A 20 -5.80 -3.12 16.18
C GLY A 20 -7.28 -3.46 16.44
N GLY A 21 -7.74 -3.26 17.68
CA GLY A 21 -9.15 -3.46 18.05
C GLY A 21 -10.11 -2.57 17.26
N HIS A 22 -9.83 -1.28 17.19
CA HIS A 22 -10.66 -0.31 16.44
C HIS A 22 -10.71 -0.62 14.94
N LEU A 23 -9.57 -0.95 14.32
CA LEU A 23 -9.51 -1.32 12.91
C LEU A 23 -10.27 -2.62 12.64
N HIS A 24 -10.16 -3.60 13.53
CA HIS A 24 -10.91 -4.85 13.43
C HIS A 24 -12.43 -4.62 13.52
N THR A 25 -12.87 -3.80 14.49
CA THR A 25 -14.28 -3.41 14.62
C THR A 25 -14.78 -2.70 13.35
N LEU A 26 -14.03 -1.73 12.83
CA LEU A 26 -14.39 -1.04 11.60
C LEU A 26 -14.48 -1.98 10.40
N ARG A 27 -13.57 -2.96 10.28
CA ARG A 27 -13.61 -3.96 9.22
C ARG A 27 -14.93 -4.72 9.24
N ILE A 28 -15.32 -5.22 10.42
CA ILE A 28 -16.58 -5.93 10.61
C ILE A 28 -17.76 -5.03 10.23
N LEU A 29 -17.78 -3.79 10.72
CA LEU A 29 -18.88 -2.88 10.46
C LEU A 29 -19.01 -2.54 8.96
N PHE A 30 -17.92 -2.29 8.25
CA PHE A 30 -17.95 -2.10 6.79
C PHE A 30 -18.41 -3.36 6.05
N CYS A 31 -17.97 -4.55 6.48
CA CYS A 31 -18.45 -5.82 5.91
C CYS A 31 -19.96 -5.98 6.08
N VAL A 32 -20.46 -5.82 7.31
CA VAL A 32 -21.89 -5.98 7.64
C VAL A 32 -22.72 -4.94 6.89
N TYR A 33 -22.31 -3.67 6.93
CA TYR A 33 -23.01 -2.59 6.27
C TYR A 33 -23.04 -2.77 4.75
N GLY A 34 -21.90 -3.12 4.14
CA GLY A 34 -21.81 -3.41 2.72
C GLY A 34 -22.69 -4.60 2.30
N GLY A 35 -22.73 -5.66 3.12
CA GLY A 35 -23.62 -6.80 2.90
C GLY A 35 -25.10 -6.44 2.96
N ILE A 36 -25.52 -5.62 3.94
CA ILE A 36 -26.89 -5.11 4.04
C ILE A 36 -27.27 -4.29 2.80
N GLN A 37 -26.36 -3.41 2.35
CA GLN A 37 -26.59 -2.60 1.15
C GLN A 37 -26.75 -3.47 -0.10
N LEU A 38 -25.90 -4.48 -0.29
CA LEU A 38 -26.05 -5.40 -1.42
C LEU A 38 -27.38 -6.16 -1.36
N ALA A 39 -27.77 -6.68 -0.19
CA ALA A 39 -29.07 -7.34 -0.03
C ALA A 39 -30.24 -6.41 -0.36
N LEU A 40 -30.20 -5.15 0.11
CA LEU A 40 -31.22 -4.15 -0.20
C LEU A 40 -31.27 -3.82 -1.69
N SER A 41 -30.11 -3.74 -2.36
CA SER A 41 -30.05 -3.51 -3.81
C SER A 41 -30.76 -4.61 -4.60
N VAL A 42 -30.60 -5.88 -4.19
CA VAL A 42 -31.27 -7.02 -4.82
C VAL A 42 -32.78 -6.94 -4.61
N VAL A 43 -33.24 -6.61 -3.39
CA VAL A 43 -34.68 -6.44 -3.10
C VAL A 43 -35.29 -5.33 -3.96
N LEU A 44 -34.61 -4.19 -4.10
CA LEU A 44 -35.07 -3.08 -4.93
C LEU A 44 -35.10 -3.44 -6.43
N LEU A 45 -34.10 -4.20 -6.90
CA LEU A 45 -34.08 -4.68 -8.28
C LEU A 45 -35.24 -5.65 -8.57
N MET A 46 -35.54 -6.55 -7.64
CA MET A 46 -36.70 -7.45 -7.74
C MET A 46 -38.02 -6.67 -7.74
N ALA A 47 -38.14 -5.64 -6.91
CA ALA A 47 -39.32 -4.76 -6.87
C ALA A 47 -39.48 -3.96 -8.18
N ALA A 48 -38.37 -3.45 -8.74
CA ALA A 48 -38.36 -2.78 -10.04
C ALA A 48 -38.84 -3.72 -11.16
N LEU A 49 -38.34 -4.96 -11.18
CA LEU A 49 -38.73 -5.97 -12.17
C LEU A 49 -40.20 -6.37 -12.01
N GLY A 50 -40.66 -6.60 -10.79
CA GLY A 50 -42.07 -6.94 -10.52
C GLY A 50 -43.03 -5.82 -10.94
N GLY A 51 -42.68 -4.56 -10.65
CA GLY A 51 -43.47 -3.40 -11.07
C GLY A 51 -43.51 -3.22 -12.59
N TYR A 52 -42.42 -3.56 -13.28
CA TYR A 52 -42.36 -3.55 -14.75
C TYR A 52 -43.22 -4.68 -15.37
N ILE A 53 -43.17 -5.88 -14.81
CA ILE A 53 -43.93 -7.04 -15.32
C ILE A 53 -45.43 -6.91 -15.04
N SER A 54 -45.82 -6.30 -13.92
CA SER A 54 -47.21 -6.19 -13.45
C SER A 54 -48.06 -5.15 -14.22
N GLU A 55 -47.64 -4.69 -15.39
CA GLU A 55 -48.32 -3.63 -16.13
C GLU A 55 -49.76 -4.02 -16.51
N SER A 56 -50.73 -3.54 -15.72
CA SER A 56 -52.14 -3.51 -16.08
C SER A 56 -52.47 -2.20 -16.79
N ARG A 57 -53.08 -2.30 -17.98
CA ARG A 57 -53.45 -1.18 -18.87
C ARG A 57 -54.61 -0.34 -18.33
N THR A 58 -54.55 0.11 -17.09
CA THR A 58 -55.57 0.98 -16.50
C THR A 58 -54.92 2.27 -16.01
N PRO A 59 -55.30 3.44 -16.55
CA PRO A 59 -54.74 4.71 -16.14
C PRO A 59 -55.27 5.05 -14.74
N THR A 60 -54.48 4.79 -13.72
CA THR A 60 -54.72 5.29 -12.36
C THR A 60 -53.99 6.62 -12.19
N VAL A 61 -54.58 7.53 -11.41
CA VAL A 61 -53.94 8.80 -11.04
C VAL A 61 -52.79 8.48 -10.07
N GLY A 62 -51.56 8.44 -10.60
CA GLY A 62 -50.35 8.09 -9.86
C GLY A 62 -49.11 8.07 -10.76
N MET A 63 -47.92 7.94 -10.16
CA MET A 63 -46.66 7.75 -10.89
C MET A 63 -46.76 6.49 -11.77
N SER A 64 -46.36 6.58 -13.05
CA SER A 64 -46.45 5.42 -13.94
C SER A 64 -45.61 4.25 -13.39
N PRO A 65 -46.07 2.99 -13.52
CA PRO A 65 -45.33 1.82 -13.05
C PRO A 65 -43.91 1.76 -13.61
N VAL A 66 -43.72 2.21 -14.86
CA VAL A 66 -42.42 2.34 -15.52
C VAL A 66 -41.53 3.36 -14.82
N LEU A 67 -42.05 4.54 -14.46
CA LEU A 67 -41.27 5.56 -13.75
C LEU A 67 -40.88 5.09 -12.34
N LEU A 68 -41.79 4.40 -11.63
CA LEU A 68 -41.47 3.78 -10.35
C LEU A 68 -40.39 2.70 -10.48
N ALA A 69 -40.52 1.79 -11.46
CA ALA A 69 -39.53 0.76 -11.73
C ALA A 69 -38.15 1.35 -12.06
N ALA A 70 -38.11 2.42 -12.87
CA ALA A 70 -36.88 3.12 -13.21
C ALA A 70 -36.21 3.74 -11.96
N ILE A 71 -36.99 4.41 -11.09
CA ILE A 71 -36.48 4.99 -9.84
C ILE A 71 -35.91 3.89 -8.92
N LEU A 72 -36.63 2.79 -8.75
CA LEU A 72 -36.18 1.66 -7.93
C LEU A 72 -34.92 1.01 -8.50
N ALA A 73 -34.79 0.89 -9.82
CA ALA A 73 -33.60 0.37 -10.47
C ALA A 73 -32.37 1.28 -10.27
N VAL A 74 -32.53 2.60 -10.40
CA VAL A 74 -31.46 3.57 -10.12
C VAL A 74 -31.04 3.52 -8.65
N ALA A 75 -32.02 3.45 -7.73
CA ALA A 75 -31.75 3.30 -6.30
C ALA A 75 -31.00 1.98 -6.00
N ALA A 76 -31.38 0.88 -6.64
CA ALA A 76 -30.70 -0.40 -6.52
C ALA A 76 -29.23 -0.30 -6.95
N LEU A 77 -28.95 0.29 -8.11
CA LEU A 77 -27.58 0.47 -8.60
C LEU A 77 -26.73 1.34 -7.67
N ALA A 78 -27.29 2.46 -7.19
CA ALA A 78 -26.59 3.36 -6.27
C ALA A 78 -26.26 2.67 -4.93
N ILE A 79 -27.23 1.98 -4.33
CA ILE A 79 -27.05 1.25 -3.07
C ILE A 79 -26.08 0.08 -3.26
N GLY A 80 -26.16 -0.63 -4.38
CA GLY A 80 -25.25 -1.72 -4.71
C GLY A 80 -23.80 -1.24 -4.84
N ALA A 81 -23.58 -0.09 -5.49
CA ALA A 81 -22.26 0.53 -5.60
C ALA A 81 -21.69 0.94 -4.23
N LEU A 82 -22.51 1.52 -3.35
CA LEU A 82 -22.13 1.83 -1.97
C LEU A 82 -21.78 0.56 -1.17
N GLY A 83 -22.52 -0.53 -1.40
CA GLY A 83 -22.25 -1.83 -0.80
C GLY A 83 -20.89 -2.37 -1.21
N MET A 84 -20.60 -2.37 -2.51
CA MET A 84 -19.30 -2.76 -3.06
C MET A 84 -18.16 -1.88 -2.55
N LEU A 85 -18.37 -0.56 -2.44
CA LEU A 85 -17.39 0.37 -1.89
C LEU A 85 -17.09 0.04 -0.42
N SER A 86 -18.11 -0.24 0.40
CA SER A 86 -17.96 -0.63 1.80
C SER A 86 -17.21 -1.94 1.96
N LEU A 87 -17.52 -2.96 1.16
CA LEU A 87 -16.79 -4.23 1.18
C LEU A 87 -15.34 -4.08 0.73
N THR A 88 -15.10 -3.26 -0.30
CA THR A 88 -13.74 -2.95 -0.76
C THR A 88 -12.97 -2.24 0.35
N ALA A 89 -13.59 -1.26 1.02
CA ALA A 89 -13.00 -0.57 2.15
C ALA A 89 -12.70 -1.50 3.31
N ALA A 90 -13.58 -2.45 3.63
CA ALA A 90 -13.32 -3.45 4.67
C ALA A 90 -12.09 -4.30 4.34
N ASN A 91 -11.96 -4.76 3.09
CA ASN A 91 -10.80 -5.54 2.64
C ASN A 91 -9.50 -4.73 2.77
N ARG A 92 -9.51 -3.48 2.26
CA ARG A 92 -8.35 -2.57 2.34
C ARG A 92 -7.99 -2.20 3.78
N LEU A 93 -8.99 -2.02 4.64
CA LEU A 93 -8.81 -1.77 6.05
C LEU A 93 -8.16 -2.96 6.76
N GLY A 94 -8.56 -4.19 6.40
CA GLY A 94 -7.92 -5.42 6.88
C GLY A 94 -6.44 -5.45 6.52
N GLN A 95 -6.12 -5.17 5.26
CA GLN A 95 -4.75 -5.10 4.73
C GLN A 95 -3.98 -3.86 5.20
N ARG A 96 -4.62 -3.00 6.01
CA ARG A 96 -4.13 -1.68 6.41
C ARG A 96 -3.54 -0.88 5.24
N CYS A 97 -4.17 -0.91 4.07
CA CYS A 97 -3.71 -0.15 2.91
C CYS A 97 -4.82 0.79 2.42
N GLN A 98 -4.45 1.77 1.57
CA GLN A 98 -5.41 2.67 0.92
C GLN A 98 -6.34 3.41 1.91
N ARG A 99 -5.80 4.02 2.97
CA ARG A 99 -6.58 4.79 3.98
C ARG A 99 -7.57 5.76 3.36
N THR A 100 -7.18 6.44 2.28
CA THR A 100 -8.03 7.38 1.54
C THR A 100 -9.31 6.72 1.03
N LEU A 101 -9.26 5.48 0.54
CA LEU A 101 -10.44 4.74 0.11
C LEU A 101 -11.37 4.44 1.29
N CYS A 102 -10.81 4.04 2.44
CA CYS A 102 -11.59 3.83 3.66
C CYS A 102 -12.26 5.13 4.14
N LEU A 103 -11.59 6.28 4.02
CA LEU A 103 -12.17 7.60 4.33
C LEU A 103 -13.31 7.96 3.36
N VAL A 104 -13.13 7.70 2.06
CA VAL A 104 -14.18 7.92 1.04
C VAL A 104 -15.40 7.03 1.34
N ALA A 105 -15.18 5.75 1.64
CA ALA A 105 -16.25 4.83 2.02
C ALA A 105 -16.95 5.25 3.31
N ALA A 106 -16.21 5.73 4.32
CA ALA A 106 -16.78 6.28 5.55
C ALA A 106 -17.67 7.51 5.28
N GLY A 107 -17.19 8.44 4.45
CA GLY A 107 -17.97 9.62 4.03
C GLY A 107 -19.22 9.24 3.25
N ALA A 108 -19.11 8.28 2.33
CA ALA A 108 -20.23 7.76 1.55
C ALA A 108 -21.26 7.03 2.43
N ALA A 109 -20.82 6.29 3.45
CA ALA A 109 -21.70 5.62 4.40
C ALA A 109 -22.61 6.60 5.15
N CYS A 110 -22.14 7.83 5.44
CA CYS A 110 -22.96 8.86 6.06
C CYS A 110 -24.22 9.24 5.25
N LEU A 111 -24.27 8.91 3.96
CA LEU A 111 -25.44 9.16 3.10
C LEU A 111 -26.51 8.07 3.22
N GLY A 112 -26.20 6.91 3.81
CA GLY A 112 -27.09 5.74 3.84
C GLY A 112 -27.91 5.59 5.12
N GLY A 113 -28.41 6.71 5.68
CA GLY A 113 -29.31 6.74 6.83
C GLY A 113 -28.62 6.60 8.19
N ALA A 114 -29.41 6.45 9.26
CA ALA A 114 -28.91 6.51 10.65
C ALA A 114 -27.78 5.51 10.96
N LEU A 115 -27.89 4.27 10.46
CA LEU A 115 -26.84 3.25 10.61
C LEU A 115 -25.56 3.66 9.87
N GLY A 116 -25.71 4.18 8.65
CA GLY A 116 -24.59 4.65 7.83
C GLY A 116 -23.89 5.87 8.44
N ILE A 117 -24.65 6.80 9.03
CA ILE A 117 -24.12 7.96 9.77
C ILE A 117 -23.32 7.50 10.99
N ALA A 118 -23.88 6.59 11.81
CA ALA A 118 -23.18 6.10 13.00
C ALA A 118 -21.86 5.40 12.65
N LEU A 119 -21.89 4.53 11.62
CA LEU A 119 -20.69 3.89 11.09
C LEU A 119 -19.69 4.90 10.52
N GLY A 120 -20.15 5.77 9.61
CA GLY A 120 -19.29 6.71 8.90
C GLY A 120 -18.59 7.68 9.84
N VAL A 121 -19.32 8.24 10.81
CA VAL A 121 -18.75 9.13 11.83
C VAL A 121 -17.71 8.39 12.69
N TYR A 122 -18.04 7.19 13.16
CA TYR A 122 -17.09 6.38 13.94
C TYR A 122 -15.82 6.05 13.13
N ALA A 123 -15.98 5.66 11.87
CA ALA A 123 -14.88 5.38 10.95
C ALA A 123 -14.01 6.62 10.72
N LEU A 124 -14.61 7.79 10.47
CA LEU A 124 -13.87 9.04 10.29
C LEU A 124 -13.08 9.41 11.56
N ILE A 125 -13.68 9.31 12.74
CA ILE A 125 -13.00 9.60 14.02
C ILE A 125 -11.76 8.72 14.20
N VAL A 126 -11.89 7.42 13.94
CA VAL A 126 -10.79 6.45 14.06
C VAL A 126 -9.72 6.72 13.00
N LEU A 127 -10.11 6.81 11.72
CA LEU A 127 -9.20 6.85 10.57
C LEU A 127 -8.43 8.18 10.44
N LEU A 128 -8.96 9.26 11.02
CA LEU A 128 -8.31 10.57 11.02
C LEU A 128 -7.28 10.76 12.14
N ARG A 129 -7.17 9.83 13.10
CA ARG A 129 -6.13 9.90 14.14
C ARG A 129 -4.74 9.68 13.52
N ALA A 130 -3.76 10.48 13.95
CA ALA A 130 -2.37 10.33 13.51
C ALA A 130 -1.80 8.93 13.78
N ASP A 131 -2.04 8.38 14.98
CA ASP A 131 -1.57 7.04 15.36
C ASP A 131 -2.15 5.94 14.45
N VAL A 132 -3.42 6.08 14.07
CA VAL A 132 -4.11 5.14 13.17
C VAL A 132 -3.64 5.35 11.74
N ALA A 133 -3.49 6.60 11.31
CA ALA A 133 -2.96 6.97 10.00
C ALA A 133 -1.59 6.35 9.73
N ALA A 134 -0.70 6.35 10.73
CA ALA A 134 0.63 5.72 10.66
C ALA A 134 0.59 4.19 10.60
N SER A 135 -0.53 3.56 10.99
CA SER A 135 -0.69 2.11 10.94
C SER A 135 -1.10 1.57 9.56
N PHE A 136 -1.46 2.47 8.62
CA PHE A 136 -1.71 2.08 7.24
C PHE A 136 -0.38 2.00 6.50
N SER A 137 -0.12 0.85 5.88
CA SER A 137 0.97 0.64 4.97
C SER A 137 0.82 1.57 3.77
N GLU A 138 1.66 2.59 3.78
CA GLU A 138 1.95 3.38 2.61
C GLU A 138 2.91 2.56 1.70
N PRO A 139 2.86 2.73 0.37
CA PRO A 139 3.83 2.10 -0.53
C PRO A 139 5.26 2.38 -0.07
N GLY A 140 6.19 1.43 -0.24
CA GLY A 140 7.54 1.49 0.36
C GLY A 140 8.30 2.82 0.18
N GLY A 141 8.04 3.59 -0.88
CA GLY A 141 8.59 4.93 -1.06
C GLY A 141 8.25 5.92 0.07
N ALA A 142 7.07 5.83 0.69
CA ALA A 142 6.69 6.69 1.81
C ALA A 142 7.52 6.42 3.07
N ALA A 143 7.83 5.15 3.38
CA ALA A 143 8.64 4.81 4.55
C ALA A 143 10.07 5.38 4.47
N ILE A 144 10.64 5.46 3.26
CA ILE A 144 11.92 6.12 3.00
C ILE A 144 11.82 7.62 3.30
N LEU A 145 10.78 8.28 2.78
CA LEU A 145 10.56 9.71 3.00
C LEU A 145 10.35 10.04 4.49
N ASP A 146 9.63 9.20 5.24
CA ASP A 146 9.50 9.33 6.69
C ASP A 146 10.85 9.18 7.38
N ALA A 147 11.64 8.16 7.04
CA ALA A 147 12.94 7.93 7.65
C ALA A 147 13.93 9.08 7.41
N ILE A 148 13.89 9.71 6.24
CA ILE A 148 14.67 10.91 5.93
C ILE A 148 14.17 12.10 6.75
N GLY A 149 12.86 12.35 6.76
CA GLY A 149 12.25 13.46 7.51
C GLY A 149 12.49 13.38 9.02
N ASP A 150 12.52 12.17 9.57
CA ASP A 150 12.80 11.90 10.99
C ASP A 150 14.31 11.93 11.32
N GLY A 151 15.19 12.07 10.34
CA GLY A 151 16.65 12.01 10.51
C GLY A 151 17.20 10.60 10.79
N ARG A 152 16.39 9.55 10.63
CA ARG A 152 16.83 8.15 10.79
C ARG A 152 17.65 7.65 9.60
N LEU A 153 17.39 8.18 8.40
CA LEU A 153 18.17 7.90 7.20
C LEU A 153 18.91 9.18 6.79
N PRO A 154 20.24 9.25 6.92
CA PRO A 154 21.03 10.42 6.52
C PRO A 154 21.17 10.48 4.99
N ALA A 155 20.11 10.90 4.32
CA ALA A 155 20.04 11.03 2.87
C ALA A 155 19.15 12.22 2.47
N ASP A 156 19.39 12.76 1.28
CA ASP A 156 18.54 13.79 0.68
C ASP A 156 17.69 13.19 -0.44
N VAL A 157 16.43 13.63 -0.52
CA VAL A 157 15.53 13.21 -1.60
C VAL A 157 15.73 14.14 -2.80
N VAL A 158 16.40 13.63 -3.83
CA VAL A 158 16.64 14.39 -5.09
C VAL A 158 15.53 14.22 -6.13
N GLY A 159 14.66 13.22 -5.96
CA GLY A 159 13.52 13.02 -6.85
C GLY A 159 12.63 11.84 -6.44
N VAL A 160 11.35 11.92 -6.79
CA VAL A 160 10.36 10.84 -6.66
C VAL A 160 9.72 10.61 -8.01
N PHE A 161 9.85 9.38 -8.50
CA PHE A 161 9.47 8.97 -9.85
C PHE A 161 8.33 7.94 -9.80
N SER A 162 7.33 8.09 -10.67
CA SER A 162 6.16 7.20 -10.67
C SER A 162 5.62 6.96 -12.08
N ASP A 163 5.19 5.73 -12.37
CA ASP A 163 4.39 5.39 -13.54
C ASP A 163 2.89 5.69 -13.36
N ARG A 164 2.52 6.21 -12.17
CA ARG A 164 1.17 6.59 -11.78
C ARG A 164 1.17 8.03 -11.29
N PRO A 165 0.65 9.00 -12.09
CA PRO A 165 0.58 10.41 -11.70
C PRO A 165 -0.15 10.68 -10.37
N GLY A 166 -1.06 9.79 -9.95
CA GLY A 166 -1.78 9.88 -8.68
C GLY A 166 -1.10 9.20 -7.49
N ALA A 167 0.15 8.76 -7.59
CA ALA A 167 0.84 8.07 -6.49
C ALA A 167 1.00 8.99 -5.26
N ALA A 168 0.64 8.46 -4.09
CA ALA A 168 0.67 9.23 -2.84
C ALA A 168 2.07 9.75 -2.48
N ALA A 169 3.12 8.96 -2.76
CA ALA A 169 4.51 9.35 -2.50
C ALA A 169 4.92 10.65 -3.21
N LEU A 170 4.35 10.97 -4.38
CA LEU A 170 4.62 12.23 -5.08
C LEU A 170 4.17 13.44 -4.26
N GLN A 171 3.04 13.33 -3.55
CA GLN A 171 2.47 14.44 -2.78
C GLN A 171 3.31 14.78 -1.55
N ARG A 172 4.22 13.89 -1.16
CA ARG A 172 5.08 14.03 0.01
C ARG A 172 6.35 14.84 -0.23
N VAL A 173 6.69 15.13 -1.48
CA VAL A 173 7.87 15.94 -1.85
C VAL A 173 7.47 17.22 -2.55
N ALA A 174 8.36 18.22 -2.61
CA ALA A 174 8.07 19.47 -3.32
C ALA A 174 7.82 19.23 -4.83
N PRO A 175 6.99 20.04 -5.52
CA PRO A 175 6.68 19.86 -6.93
C PRO A 175 7.90 19.72 -7.85
N GLY A 176 9.00 20.43 -7.56
CA GLY A 176 10.24 20.35 -8.35
C GLY A 176 10.99 19.02 -8.26
N LEU A 177 10.65 18.16 -7.29
CA LEU A 177 11.25 16.83 -7.10
C LEU A 177 10.38 15.71 -7.69
N ARG A 178 9.26 16.04 -8.33
CA ARG A 178 8.28 15.06 -8.82
C ARG A 178 8.47 14.83 -10.30
N TRP A 179 8.53 13.56 -10.69
CA TRP A 179 8.35 13.15 -12.09
C TRP A 179 7.33 12.03 -12.14
N ALA A 180 6.22 12.21 -12.86
CA ALA A 180 5.21 11.18 -12.95
C ALA A 180 4.43 11.24 -14.25
N HIS A 181 4.46 10.14 -14.98
CA HIS A 181 3.76 9.98 -16.25
C HIS A 181 3.23 8.56 -16.38
N ALA A 182 2.02 8.41 -16.92
CA ALA A 182 1.52 7.09 -17.27
C ALA A 182 2.24 6.57 -18.53
N PRO A 183 2.72 5.31 -18.57
CA PRO A 183 3.43 4.77 -19.73
C PRO A 183 2.67 4.87 -21.06
N LYS A 184 1.32 4.87 -20.99
CA LYS A 184 0.43 5.06 -22.15
C LYS A 184 0.52 6.44 -22.81
N GLU A 185 1.17 7.40 -22.17
CA GLU A 185 1.43 8.74 -22.73
C GLU A 185 2.56 8.73 -23.77
N PHE A 186 3.30 7.63 -23.88
CA PHE A 186 4.44 7.46 -24.77
C PHE A 186 4.11 6.50 -25.92
N SER A 187 4.86 6.61 -27.02
CA SER A 187 4.67 5.77 -28.21
C SER A 187 4.85 4.28 -27.93
N ASP A 188 5.82 3.97 -27.06
CA ASP A 188 6.23 2.63 -26.71
C ASP A 188 6.96 2.62 -25.37
N ARG A 189 7.34 1.42 -24.93
CA ARG A 189 8.06 1.20 -23.68
C ARG A 189 9.45 1.86 -23.68
N ALA A 190 10.15 1.86 -24.80
CA ALA A 190 11.51 2.40 -24.88
C ALA A 190 11.49 3.93 -24.74
N ALA A 191 10.53 4.61 -25.36
CA ALA A 191 10.32 6.04 -25.22
C ALA A 191 10.00 6.44 -23.77
N TYR A 192 9.15 5.67 -23.08
CA TYR A 192 8.87 5.88 -21.66
C TYR A 192 10.11 5.70 -20.78
N GLU A 193 10.83 4.57 -20.95
CA GLU A 193 12.03 4.28 -20.16
C GLU A 193 13.17 5.26 -20.42
N GLN A 194 13.31 5.75 -21.65
CA GLN A 194 14.25 6.81 -21.98
C GLN A 194 13.90 8.11 -21.24
N ALA A 195 12.65 8.55 -21.30
CA ALA A 195 12.20 9.76 -20.62
C ALA A 195 12.34 9.65 -19.08
N LEU A 196 11.99 8.49 -18.51
CA LEU A 196 12.22 8.19 -17.10
C LEU A 196 13.71 8.26 -16.75
N GLY A 197 14.56 7.60 -17.55
CA GLY A 197 16.00 7.60 -17.35
C GLY A 197 16.62 9.00 -17.44
N ASP A 198 16.16 9.82 -18.38
CA ASP A 198 16.64 11.20 -18.54
C ASP A 198 16.27 12.06 -17.33
N ALA A 199 15.05 11.92 -16.83
CA ALA A 199 14.61 12.61 -15.62
C ALA A 199 15.38 12.16 -14.38
N VAL A 200 15.59 10.84 -14.21
CA VAL A 200 16.38 10.30 -13.09
C VAL A 200 17.83 10.78 -13.17
N GLN A 201 18.46 10.73 -14.34
CA GLN A 201 19.83 11.21 -14.50
C GLN A 201 19.95 12.72 -14.22
N ALA A 202 18.97 13.53 -14.64
CA ALA A 202 18.97 14.96 -14.38
C ALA A 202 18.93 15.32 -12.88
N SER A 203 18.36 14.45 -12.04
CA SER A 203 18.40 14.61 -10.57
C SER A 203 19.72 14.19 -9.91
N ALA A 204 20.66 13.62 -10.67
CA ALA A 204 21.98 13.18 -10.21
C ALA A 204 21.98 12.35 -8.90
N PRO A 205 21.23 11.23 -8.82
CA PRO A 205 21.17 10.42 -7.61
C PRO A 205 22.44 9.58 -7.39
N ASP A 206 22.81 9.42 -6.13
CA ASP A 206 23.80 8.44 -5.69
C ASP A 206 23.20 7.02 -5.70
N TRP A 207 21.95 6.89 -5.26
CA TRP A 207 21.19 5.64 -5.21
C TRP A 207 19.78 5.81 -5.77
N ILE A 208 19.31 4.79 -6.49
CA ILE A 208 17.95 4.68 -7.00
C ILE A 208 17.28 3.51 -6.30
N VAL A 209 16.15 3.77 -5.63
CA VAL A 209 15.43 2.77 -4.83
C VAL A 209 14.08 2.45 -5.46
N CYS A 210 13.94 1.24 -5.97
CA CYS A 210 12.67 0.67 -6.39
C CYS A 210 11.91 0.19 -5.15
N ALA A 211 10.97 0.99 -4.66
CA ALA A 211 10.13 0.67 -3.52
C ALA A 211 8.65 0.67 -3.94
N GLY A 212 8.16 -0.51 -4.34
CA GLY A 212 6.80 -0.67 -4.87
C GLY A 212 6.64 -0.29 -6.35
N TYR A 213 7.74 -0.28 -7.12
CA TYR A 213 7.71 -0.02 -8.57
C TYR A 213 7.35 -1.31 -9.33
N MET A 214 6.09 -1.41 -9.76
CA MET A 214 5.50 -2.65 -10.30
C MET A 214 5.74 -2.88 -11.80
N ARG A 215 6.75 -2.23 -12.39
CA ARG A 215 7.11 -2.39 -13.80
C ARG A 215 8.53 -2.92 -13.92
N ILE A 216 8.72 -3.87 -14.82
CA ILE A 216 10.05 -4.36 -15.20
C ILE A 216 10.77 -3.21 -15.91
N LEU A 217 11.97 -2.88 -15.44
CA LEU A 217 12.87 -1.94 -16.10
C LEU A 217 13.65 -2.67 -17.21
N GLY A 218 13.72 -2.09 -18.40
CA GLY A 218 14.48 -2.66 -19.50
C GLY A 218 16.00 -2.62 -19.25
N ALA A 219 16.73 -3.49 -19.94
CA ALA A 219 18.19 -3.61 -19.79
C ALA A 219 18.93 -2.29 -19.98
N ALA A 220 18.50 -1.46 -20.94
CA ALA A 220 19.10 -0.15 -21.19
C ALA A 220 18.98 0.81 -19.99
N PHE A 221 17.83 0.80 -19.30
CA PHE A 221 17.64 1.59 -18.09
C PHE A 221 18.52 1.08 -16.96
N VAL A 222 18.55 -0.24 -16.73
CA VAL A 222 19.35 -0.84 -15.66
C VAL A 222 20.84 -0.59 -15.87
N GLN A 223 21.35 -0.80 -17.08
CA GLN A 223 22.76 -0.56 -17.44
C GLN A 223 23.18 0.91 -17.25
N ARG A 224 22.29 1.87 -17.53
CA ARG A 224 22.56 3.30 -17.35
C ARG A 224 22.92 3.67 -15.90
N PHE A 225 22.44 2.87 -14.95
CA PHE A 225 22.56 3.14 -13.52
C PHE A 225 23.11 1.92 -12.75
N GLU A 226 23.85 1.05 -13.44
CA GLU A 226 24.44 -0.15 -12.88
C GLU A 226 25.22 0.15 -11.59
N GLY A 227 25.12 -0.78 -10.62
CA GLY A 227 25.73 -0.63 -9.29
C GLY A 227 25.01 0.35 -8.35
N ARG A 228 24.01 1.10 -8.82
CA ARG A 228 23.30 2.14 -8.02
C ARG A 228 21.79 1.92 -7.89
N LEU A 229 21.24 0.84 -8.44
CA LEU A 229 19.83 0.48 -8.28
C LEU A 229 19.66 -0.61 -7.25
N VAL A 230 18.75 -0.38 -6.30
CA VAL A 230 18.31 -1.38 -5.34
C VAL A 230 16.80 -1.53 -5.37
N ASN A 231 16.33 -2.74 -5.13
CA ASN A 231 14.92 -3.07 -5.01
C ASN A 231 14.68 -3.86 -3.72
N ILE A 232 13.52 -3.67 -3.12
CA ILE A 232 13.00 -4.56 -2.07
C ILE A 232 11.99 -5.52 -2.67
N HIS A 233 12.16 -6.80 -2.39
CA HIS A 233 11.33 -7.88 -2.90
C HIS A 233 10.73 -8.71 -1.74
N PRO A 234 9.41 -8.97 -1.74
CA PRO A 234 8.70 -9.65 -0.64
C PRO A 234 8.91 -11.18 -0.65
N SER A 235 10.16 -11.64 -0.75
CA SER A 235 10.51 -13.05 -0.56
C SER A 235 11.96 -13.21 -0.09
N LEU A 236 12.32 -14.42 0.32
CA LEU A 236 13.70 -14.83 0.56
C LEU A 236 14.36 -15.26 -0.76
N LEU A 237 14.81 -14.29 -1.56
CA LEU A 237 15.50 -14.56 -2.82
C LEU A 237 16.66 -15.55 -2.62
N PRO A 238 16.86 -16.53 -3.54
CA PRO A 238 16.26 -16.62 -4.88
C PRO A 238 14.85 -17.24 -4.96
N LEU A 239 14.20 -17.55 -3.83
CA LEU A 239 12.86 -18.14 -3.82
C LEU A 239 11.80 -17.11 -4.25
N HIS A 240 10.72 -17.59 -4.88
CA HIS A 240 9.52 -16.80 -5.21
C HIS A 240 9.78 -15.44 -5.89
N LYS A 241 10.56 -15.44 -6.98
CA LYS A 241 10.72 -14.25 -7.84
C LYS A 241 9.40 -13.82 -8.48
N GLY A 242 9.21 -12.53 -8.75
CA GLY A 242 8.02 -11.98 -9.37
C GLY A 242 6.83 -11.83 -8.41
N LEU A 243 5.62 -12.00 -8.93
CA LEU A 243 4.39 -11.67 -8.20
C LEU A 243 3.92 -12.81 -7.28
N ASP A 244 2.95 -12.46 -6.43
CA ASP A 244 2.18 -13.36 -5.56
C ASP A 244 3.05 -14.25 -4.64
N THR A 245 4.14 -13.67 -4.15
CA THR A 245 5.19 -14.37 -3.39
C THR A 245 4.64 -15.06 -2.13
N HIS A 246 3.73 -14.42 -1.40
CA HIS A 246 3.15 -14.94 -0.17
C HIS A 246 2.27 -16.16 -0.42
N ALA A 247 1.41 -16.12 -1.45
CA ALA A 247 0.56 -17.25 -1.81
C ALA A 247 1.41 -18.44 -2.25
N ARG A 248 2.45 -18.18 -3.06
CA ARG A 248 3.38 -19.22 -3.53
C ARG A 248 4.21 -19.85 -2.42
N ALA A 249 4.60 -19.07 -1.40
CA ALA A 249 5.29 -19.60 -0.22
C ALA A 249 4.39 -20.56 0.57
N LEU A 250 3.10 -20.22 0.74
CA LEU A 250 2.12 -21.07 1.41
C LEU A 250 1.83 -22.34 0.61
N GLU A 251 1.65 -22.22 -0.72
CA GLU A 251 1.44 -23.36 -1.61
C GLU A 251 2.63 -24.32 -1.63
N ALA A 252 3.86 -23.78 -1.53
CA ALA A 252 5.07 -24.57 -1.42
C ALA A 252 5.25 -25.26 -0.06
N GLY A 253 4.47 -24.87 0.96
CA GLY A 253 4.59 -25.37 2.32
C GLY A 253 5.85 -24.87 3.04
N ASP A 254 6.31 -23.66 2.70
CA ASP A 254 7.49 -23.07 3.32
C ASP A 254 7.28 -22.85 4.82
N ALA A 255 8.28 -23.20 5.64
CA ALA A 255 8.27 -22.92 7.07
C ALA A 255 8.66 -21.47 7.40
N GLU A 256 9.39 -20.81 6.49
CA GLU A 256 9.85 -19.44 6.62
C GLU A 256 9.62 -18.67 5.32
N HIS A 257 9.30 -17.39 5.46
CA HIS A 257 9.22 -16.43 4.36
C HIS A 257 9.94 -15.15 4.78
N GLY A 258 9.83 -14.06 4.02
CA GLY A 258 10.55 -12.84 4.36
C GLY A 258 10.65 -11.85 3.23
N ALA A 259 11.64 -10.97 3.32
CA ALA A 259 11.95 -9.97 2.31
C ALA A 259 13.45 -9.89 2.04
N SER A 260 13.79 -9.42 0.84
CA SER A 260 15.15 -9.25 0.36
C SER A 260 15.35 -7.85 -0.22
N VAL A 261 16.43 -7.18 0.17
CA VAL A 261 16.94 -6.01 -0.57
C VAL A 261 18.07 -6.49 -1.45
N HIS A 262 17.99 -6.20 -2.75
CA HIS A 262 18.95 -6.67 -3.74
C HIS A 262 19.28 -5.59 -4.77
N LEU A 263 20.42 -5.74 -5.43
CA LEU A 263 20.77 -4.92 -6.58
C LEU A 263 19.85 -5.25 -7.76
N VAL A 264 19.45 -4.26 -8.53
CA VAL A 264 18.67 -4.48 -9.75
C VAL A 264 19.61 -4.81 -10.90
N VAL A 265 19.36 -5.93 -11.55
CA VAL A 265 20.00 -6.36 -12.80
C VAL A 265 18.90 -6.56 -13.86
N PRO A 266 19.23 -6.68 -15.16
CA PRO A 266 18.23 -6.86 -16.21
C PRO A 266 17.34 -8.09 -16.00
N GLU A 267 17.87 -9.14 -15.38
CA GLU A 267 17.12 -10.33 -15.00
C GLU A 267 16.24 -10.08 -13.77
N LEU A 268 14.96 -10.46 -13.89
CA LEU A 268 13.95 -10.27 -12.83
C LEU A 268 14.40 -10.87 -11.49
N ASP A 269 14.43 -10.03 -10.45
CA ASP A 269 14.74 -10.37 -9.06
C ASP A 269 15.96 -11.31 -8.92
N ALA A 270 17.00 -11.06 -9.72
CA ALA A 270 18.16 -11.96 -9.83
C ALA A 270 19.49 -11.33 -9.41
N GLY A 271 19.50 -10.03 -9.10
CA GLY A 271 20.74 -9.36 -8.70
C GLY A 271 21.18 -9.79 -7.31
N ALA A 272 22.44 -9.48 -6.99
CA ALA A 272 23.03 -9.90 -5.73
C ALA A 272 22.22 -9.36 -4.54
N VAL A 273 21.87 -10.26 -3.63
CA VAL A 273 21.07 -9.94 -2.45
C VAL A 273 21.98 -9.32 -1.39
N LEU A 274 21.63 -8.10 -0.98
CA LEU A 274 22.39 -7.30 -0.03
C LEU A 274 22.03 -7.66 1.41
N ALA A 275 20.73 -7.75 1.69
CA ALA A 275 20.20 -8.00 3.01
C ALA A 275 18.86 -8.74 2.93
N GLN A 276 18.55 -9.52 3.97
CA GLN A 276 17.31 -10.25 4.12
C GLN A 276 16.79 -10.19 5.56
N VAL A 277 15.48 -10.41 5.69
CA VAL A 277 14.82 -10.66 6.96
C VAL A 277 13.89 -11.85 6.80
N ARG A 278 13.86 -12.73 7.81
CA ARG A 278 13.03 -13.93 7.84
C ARG A 278 11.85 -13.71 8.79
N VAL A 279 10.71 -14.28 8.43
CA VAL A 279 9.53 -14.39 9.29
C VAL A 279 9.03 -15.84 9.25
N PRO A 280 8.55 -16.39 10.38
CA PRO A 280 7.96 -17.72 10.36
C PRO A 280 6.66 -17.71 9.55
N VAL A 281 6.34 -18.82 8.90
CA VAL A 281 5.01 -19.11 8.35
C VAL A 281 4.23 -19.88 9.41
N GLY A 282 3.16 -19.28 9.90
CA GLY A 282 2.32 -19.83 10.96
C GLY A 282 1.37 -20.91 10.45
N SER A 283 1.00 -21.85 11.34
CA SER A 283 -0.02 -22.85 11.03
C SER A 283 -1.37 -22.18 10.79
N GLY A 284 -1.91 -22.31 9.58
CA GLY A 284 -3.17 -21.71 9.19
C GLY A 284 -3.07 -20.25 8.71
N ASP A 285 -1.87 -19.76 8.45
CA ASP A 285 -1.70 -18.50 7.73
C ASP A 285 -2.39 -18.55 6.37
N ASP A 286 -3.03 -17.44 6.01
CA ASP A 286 -3.37 -17.12 4.63
C ASP A 286 -2.35 -16.13 4.04
N ALA A 287 -2.44 -15.91 2.73
CA ALA A 287 -1.50 -15.02 2.02
C ALA A 287 -1.50 -13.60 2.56
N GLN A 288 -2.64 -13.14 3.10
CA GLN A 288 -2.77 -11.80 3.66
C GLN A 288 -2.07 -11.69 5.01
N ALA A 289 -2.29 -12.64 5.93
CA ALA A 289 -1.64 -12.68 7.23
C ALA A 289 -0.11 -12.74 7.07
N LEU A 290 0.36 -13.53 6.10
CA LEU A 290 1.79 -13.60 5.78
C LEU A 290 2.32 -12.28 5.19
N ALA A 291 1.58 -11.65 4.27
CA ALA A 291 1.94 -10.35 3.70
C ALA A 291 2.07 -9.26 4.78
N GLU A 292 1.11 -9.18 5.70
CA GLU A 292 1.13 -8.21 6.80
C GLU A 292 2.34 -8.42 7.71
N ARG A 293 2.72 -9.68 7.97
CA ARG A 293 3.92 -10.02 8.76
C ARG A 293 5.22 -9.64 8.05
N VAL A 294 5.32 -9.90 6.75
CA VAL A 294 6.50 -9.53 5.95
C VAL A 294 6.62 -8.01 5.84
N LEU A 295 5.53 -7.30 5.59
CA LEU A 295 5.52 -5.85 5.46
C LEU A 295 6.00 -5.11 6.72
N ALA A 296 5.73 -5.67 7.91
CA ALA A 296 6.21 -5.14 9.18
C ALA A 296 7.76 -5.13 9.29
N VAL A 297 8.44 -6.03 8.56
CA VAL A 297 9.90 -6.16 8.57
C VAL A 297 10.57 -5.63 7.29
N GLU A 298 9.81 -5.44 6.20
CA GLU A 298 10.30 -4.85 4.95
C GLU A 298 10.85 -3.44 5.12
N HIS A 299 10.07 -2.55 5.77
CA HIS A 299 10.52 -1.15 5.94
C HIS A 299 11.78 -1.08 6.82
N PRO A 300 11.86 -1.73 8.01
CA PRO A 300 13.10 -1.80 8.77
C PRO A 300 14.29 -2.34 7.97
N LEU A 301 14.10 -3.42 7.20
CA LEU A 301 15.14 -4.01 6.35
C LEU A 301 15.65 -3.00 5.32
N LEU A 302 14.74 -2.34 4.61
CA LEU A 302 15.08 -1.36 3.59
C LEU A 302 15.85 -0.18 4.19
N ILE A 303 15.35 0.39 5.28
CA ILE A 303 15.99 1.55 5.92
C ILE A 303 17.39 1.19 6.44
N ALA A 304 17.56 0.06 7.12
CA ALA A 304 18.86 -0.38 7.61
C ALA A 304 19.86 -0.63 6.47
N THR A 305 19.39 -1.18 5.34
CA THR A 305 20.23 -1.39 4.15
C THR A 305 20.64 -0.04 3.55
N LEU A 306 19.71 0.90 3.40
CA LEU A 306 19.98 2.24 2.86
C LEU A 306 20.95 3.02 3.76
N GLN A 307 20.88 2.87 5.09
CA GLN A 307 21.85 3.49 6.00
C GLN A 307 23.29 3.06 5.69
N LEU A 308 23.52 1.77 5.41
CA LEU A 308 24.86 1.28 5.05
C LEU A 308 25.29 1.76 3.66
N LEU A 309 24.36 1.83 2.70
CA LEU A 309 24.62 2.31 1.34
C LEU A 309 24.97 3.81 1.34
N CYS A 310 24.19 4.64 2.05
CA CYS A 310 24.42 6.08 2.18
C CYS A 310 25.70 6.38 2.96
N ALA A 311 26.07 5.54 3.93
CA ALA A 311 27.34 5.65 4.65
C ALA A 311 28.56 5.18 3.82
N GLY A 312 28.35 4.66 2.60
CA GLY A 312 29.42 4.09 1.77
C GLY A 312 30.05 2.82 2.36
N ARG A 313 29.41 2.23 3.37
CA ARG A 313 29.87 0.99 4.02
C ARG A 313 29.47 -0.23 3.20
N LEU A 314 28.26 -0.22 2.65
CA LEU A 314 27.82 -1.21 1.69
C LEU A 314 27.99 -0.64 0.29
N THR A 315 28.75 -1.33 -0.56
CA THR A 315 29.04 -0.89 -1.93
C THR A 315 28.98 -2.08 -2.88
N GLU A 316 28.86 -1.80 -4.18
CA GLU A 316 28.98 -2.78 -5.25
C GLU A 316 30.30 -2.53 -5.98
N ARG A 317 31.10 -3.59 -6.21
CA ARG A 317 32.29 -3.53 -7.06
C ARG A 317 32.37 -4.80 -7.92
N GLU A 318 32.42 -4.63 -9.24
CA GLU A 318 32.61 -5.72 -10.22
C GLU A 318 31.56 -6.85 -10.12
N GLY A 319 30.30 -6.50 -9.85
CA GLY A 319 29.19 -7.41 -9.64
C GLY A 319 29.11 -8.01 -8.23
N GLN A 320 30.02 -7.63 -7.31
CA GLN A 320 30.12 -8.20 -5.96
C GLN A 320 29.81 -7.15 -4.89
N PRO A 321 28.76 -7.36 -4.06
CA PRO A 321 28.54 -6.53 -2.89
C PRO A 321 29.67 -6.65 -1.88
N GLN A 322 30.06 -5.53 -1.28
CA GLN A 322 31.10 -5.45 -0.26
C GLN A 322 30.61 -4.64 0.95
N LEU A 323 30.86 -5.15 2.15
CA LEU A 323 30.63 -4.44 3.41
C LEU A 323 31.99 -4.07 4.01
N ASP A 324 32.22 -2.77 4.22
CA ASP A 324 33.46 -2.20 4.74
C ASP A 324 34.71 -2.67 3.95
N GLY A 325 34.56 -2.77 2.62
CA GLY A 325 35.61 -3.23 1.71
C GLY A 325 35.81 -4.75 1.65
N HIS A 326 35.00 -5.53 2.36
CA HIS A 326 35.07 -6.99 2.35
C HIS A 326 33.92 -7.60 1.54
N PRO A 327 34.19 -8.58 0.65
CA PRO A 327 33.15 -9.28 -0.11
C PRO A 327 32.06 -9.87 0.79
N LEU A 328 30.82 -9.66 0.39
CA LEU A 328 29.63 -10.20 1.04
C LEU A 328 29.17 -11.45 0.28
N PHE A 329 29.41 -12.63 0.85
CA PHE A 329 29.01 -13.92 0.25
C PHE A 329 27.63 -14.40 0.69
N SER A 330 27.08 -13.81 1.75
CA SER A 330 25.77 -14.12 2.28
C SER A 330 25.06 -12.82 2.62
N PRO A 331 23.75 -12.71 2.38
CA PRO A 331 23.01 -11.49 2.69
C PRO A 331 23.13 -11.13 4.17
N LEU A 332 23.19 -9.84 4.47
CA LEU A 332 23.09 -9.38 5.84
C LEU A 332 21.72 -9.72 6.42
N ALA A 333 21.67 -10.19 7.66
CA ALA A 333 20.43 -10.51 8.36
C ALA A 333 19.98 -9.34 9.23
N LEU A 334 18.73 -8.93 9.10
CA LEU A 334 18.12 -7.97 10.02
C LEU A 334 17.77 -8.66 11.34
N ASP A 335 18.29 -8.13 12.45
CA ASP A 335 17.95 -8.59 13.80
C ASP A 335 16.71 -7.88 14.38
N SER A 336 16.26 -8.34 15.56
CA SER A 336 15.10 -7.77 16.25
C SER A 336 15.32 -6.36 16.81
N ALA A 337 16.57 -5.89 16.88
CA ALA A 337 16.92 -4.52 17.24
C ALA A 337 16.96 -3.59 16.02
N GLY A 338 16.74 -4.13 14.81
CA GLY A 338 16.76 -3.37 13.56
C GLY A 338 18.16 -3.16 12.98
N ASN A 339 19.16 -3.91 13.45
CA ASN A 339 20.53 -3.85 12.92
C ASN A 339 20.76 -4.94 11.88
N LEU A 340 21.61 -4.64 10.90
CA LEU A 340 22.09 -5.60 9.91
C LEU A 340 23.39 -6.26 10.40
N ASN A 341 23.36 -7.58 10.52
CA ASN A 341 24.50 -8.39 10.93
C ASN A 341 24.90 -9.38 9.83
N ARG A 342 26.13 -9.88 9.90
CA ARG A 342 26.57 -11.02 9.07
C ARG A 342 26.09 -12.35 9.63
#